data_AF-A0A5N0Z264-F1
#
_entry.id   AF-A0A5N0Z264-F1
#
_cell.length_a   1.000
_cell.length_b   1.000
_cell.length_c   1.000
_cell.angle_alpha   90.00
_cell.angle_beta   90.00
_cell.angle_gamma   90.00
#
_symmetry.space_group_name_H-M   'P 1'
#
loop_
_entity.id
_entity.type
_entity.pdbx_description
1 polymer ?
#
loop_
_entity_poly.entity_id
_entity_poly.type
_entity_poly.pdbx_seq_one_letter_code
_entity_poly.pdbx_strand_id
1 'polypeptide(L)' 'MYGQPILFLGIGGCLLVGNIFLLLSDYKYNLTSNKRPRSLWLNLFVLFLAIVLLVLGIIYFLMIHQQV' A
#
# COMPACT_ATOMS: atom_id res chain seq x y z
N MET A 1 -4.40 -11.84 -21.41
CA MET A 1 -4.45 -10.38 -21.15
C MET A 1 -4.76 -10.02 -19.69
N TYR A 2 -5.56 -10.80 -18.93
CA TYR A 2 -5.85 -10.52 -17.51
C TYR A 2 -4.73 -10.86 -16.51
N GLY A 3 -3.72 -11.64 -16.90
CA GLY A 3 -2.65 -12.06 -15.98
C GLY A 3 -1.80 -10.89 -15.44
N GLN A 4 -1.53 -9.88 -16.27
CA GLN A 4 -0.74 -8.71 -15.87
C GLN A 4 -1.42 -7.88 -14.77
N PRO A 5 -2.70 -7.46 -14.88
CA PRO A 5 -3.34 -6.70 -13.83
C PRO A 5 -3.57 -7.51 -12.54
N ILE A 6 -3.79 -8.84 -12.63
CA ILE A 6 -3.90 -9.72 -11.45
C ILE A 6 -2.56 -9.80 -10.70
N LEU A 7 -1.44 -9.98 -11.42
CA LEU A 7 -0.11 -9.97 -10.80
C LEU A 7 0.20 -8.62 -10.16
N PHE A 8 -0.19 -7.51 -10.81
CA PHE A 8 0.01 -6.16 -10.28
C PHE A 8 -0.79 -5.92 -9.00
N LEU A 9 -2.04 -6.39 -8.94
CA LEU A 9 -2.87 -6.35 -7.74
C LEU A 9 -2.30 -7.21 -6.61
N GLY A 10 -1.79 -8.40 -6.94
CA GLY A 10 -1.15 -9.30 -5.96
C GLY A 10 0.09 -8.67 -5.33
N ILE A 11 1.00 -8.13 -6.15
CA ILE A 11 2.21 -7.45 -5.68
C ILE A 11 1.85 -6.18 -4.89
N GLY A 12 0.89 -5.39 -5.38
CA GLY A 12 0.39 -4.20 -4.69
C GLY A 12 -0.22 -4.53 -3.31
N GLY A 13 -0.98 -5.62 -3.22
CA GLY A 13 -1.55 -6.12 -1.96
C GLY A 13 -0.47 -6.56 -0.96
N CYS A 14 0.51 -7.34 -1.40
CA CYS A 14 1.64 -7.74 -0.55
C CYS A 14 2.44 -6.53 -0.03
N LEU A 15 2.70 -5.54 -0.89
CA LEU A 15 3.37 -4.30 -0.50
C LEU A 15 2.55 -3.50 0.51
N LEU A 16 1.22 -3.47 0.36
CA LEU A 16 0.34 -2.77 1.29
C LEU A 16 0.36 -3.42 2.67
N VAL A 17 0.27 -4.75 2.75
CA VAL A 17 0.39 -5.49 4.01
C VAL A 17 1.75 -5.25 4.66
N GLY A 18 2.84 -5.33 3.90
CA GLY A 18 4.18 -5.04 4.41
C GLY A 18 4.32 -3.62 4.98
N ASN A 19 3.75 -2.62 4.31
CA ASN A 19 3.76 -1.24 4.78
C ASN A 19 2.89 -1.03 6.03
N ILE A 20 1.77 -1.74 6.18
CA ILE A 20 0.98 -1.73 7.43
C ILE A 20 1.82 -2.26 8.60
N PHE A 21 2.53 -3.38 8.40
CA PHE A 21 3.40 -3.95 9.45
C PHE A 21 4.53 -3.00 9.85
N LEU A 22 5.20 -2.39 8.87
CA LEU A 22 6.24 -1.39 9.14
C LEU A 22 5.68 -0.17 9.88
N LEU A 23 4.49 0.31 9.50
CA LEU A 23 3.83 1.42 10.16
C LEU A 23 3.48 1.10 11.63
N LEU A 24 2.95 -0.08 11.89
CA LEU A 24 2.63 -0.54 13.26
C LEU A 24 3.89 -0.71 14.12
N SER A 25 4.96 -1.25 13.53
CA SER A 25 6.25 -1.39 14.20
C SER A 25 6.84 -0.04 14.58
N ASP A 26 6.88 0.91 13.64
CA ASP A 26 7.37 2.27 13.89
C ASP A 26 6.47 3.01 14.88
N TYR A 27 5.15 2.82 14.82
CA TYR A 27 4.22 3.40 15.79
C TYR A 27 4.49 2.92 17.21
N LYS A 28 4.66 1.60 17.40
CA LYS A 28 5.02 1.00 18.68
C LYS A 28 6.37 1.50 19.17
N TYR A 29 7.37 1.60 18.29
CA TYR A 29 8.69 2.10 18.63
C TYR A 29 8.64 3.58 19.07
N ASN A 30 7.87 4.40 18.37
CA ASN A 30 7.76 5.83 18.68
C ASN A 30 7.03 6.09 20.00
N LEU A 31 6.01 5.29 20.32
CA LEU A 31 5.33 5.27 21.62
C LEU A 31 6.27 4.86 22.77
N THR A 32 7.16 3.89 22.52
CA THR A 32 8.05 3.34 23.56
C THR A 32 9.31 4.19 23.77
N SER A 33 9.87 4.75 22.70
CA SER A 33 11.18 5.45 22.74
C SER A 33 11.08 6.98 22.74
N ASN A 34 9.88 7.56 22.62
CA ASN A 34 9.61 9.01 22.54
C ASN A 34 10.54 9.77 21.57
N LYS A 35 10.92 9.11 20.46
CA LYS A 35 11.76 9.70 19.41
C LYS A 35 10.88 10.51 18.43
N ARG A 36 11.50 11.39 17.65
CA ARG A 36 10.78 12.29 16.73
C ARG A 36 9.90 11.49 15.75
N PRO A 37 8.64 11.89 15.53
CA PRO A 37 7.65 11.17 14.70
C PRO A 37 7.92 11.24 13.17
N ARG A 38 9.14 11.61 12.74
CA ARG A 38 9.42 11.85 11.33
C ARG A 38 9.31 10.58 10.47
N SER A 39 9.66 9.39 10.99
CA SER A 39 9.50 8.15 10.22
C SER A 39 8.03 7.69 10.16
N LEU A 40 7.23 7.98 11.20
CA LEU A 40 5.78 7.72 11.20
C LEU A 40 5.05 8.46 10.08
N TRP A 41 5.36 9.75 9.88
CA TRP A 41 4.77 10.54 8.79
C TRP A 41 5.16 10.01 7.41
N LEU A 42 6.40 9.53 7.24
CA LEU A 42 6.84 8.91 5.99
C LEU A 42 6.10 7.60 5.73
N ASN A 43 5.96 6.73 6.74
CA ASN A 43 5.22 5.47 6.59
C ASN A 43 3.74 5.73 6.30
N LEU A 44 3.11 6.73 6.93
CA LEU A 44 1.73 7.14 6.64
C LEU A 44 1.58 7.60 5.19
N PHE A 45 2.52 8.41 4.70
CA PHE A 45 2.52 8.87 3.31
C PHE A 45 2.69 7.70 2.33
N VAL A 46 3.62 6.79 2.59
CA VAL A 46 3.85 5.60 1.75
C VAL A 46 2.63 4.67 1.76
N LEU A 47 1.98 4.49 2.91
CA LEU A 47 0.74 3.72 3.03
C LEU A 47 -0.38 4.34 2.18
N PHE A 48 -0.55 5.66 2.27
CA PHE A 48 -1.54 6.38 1.46
C PHE A 48 -1.26 6.22 -0.05
N LEU A 49 0.00 6.37 -0.46
CA LEU A 49 0.41 6.17 -1.85
C LEU A 49 0.12 4.74 -2.34
N ALA A 50 0.40 3.73 -1.51
CA ALA A 50 0.13 2.33 -1.82
C ALA A 50 -1.38 2.06 -2.00
N ILE A 51 -2.23 2.64 -1.15
CA ILE A 51 -3.70 2.54 -1.27
C ILE A 51 -4.18 3.15 -2.59
N VAL A 52 -3.71 4.36 -2.93
CA VAL A 52 -4.10 5.03 -4.18
C VAL A 52 -3.71 4.21 -5.41
N LEU A 53 -2.50 3.63 -5.42
CA LEU A 53 -2.04 2.75 -6.50
C LEU A 53 -2.89 1.49 -6.63
N LEU A 54 -3.30 0.89 -5.50
CA LEU A 54 -4.13 -0.31 -5.50
C LEU A 54 -5.53 0.00 -6.05
N VAL A 55 -6.13 1.11 -5.64
CA VAL A 55 -7.43 1.59 -6.17
C VAL A 55 -7.36 1.83 -7.68
N LEU A 56 -6.31 2.51 -8.17
CA LEU A 56 -6.09 2.71 -9.61
C LEU A 56 -5.93 1.38 -10.36
N GLY A 57 -5.21 0.42 -9.78
CA GLY A 57 -5.07 -0.93 -10.34
C GLY A 57 -6.41 -1.68 -10.44
N ILE A 58 -7.28 -1.55 -9.43
CA ILE A 58 -8.63 -2.14 -9.44
C ILE A 58 -9.48 -1.49 -10.54
N ILE A 59 -9.48 -0.15 -10.63
CA ILE A 59 -10.22 0.58 -11.66
C ILE A 59 -9.75 0.15 -13.06
N TYR A 60 -8.43 0.04 -13.26
CA TYR A 60 -7.86 -0.40 -14.53
C TYR A 60 -8.26 -1.83 -14.88
N PHE A 61 -8.25 -2.75 -13.90
CA PHE A 61 -8.73 -4.11 -14.10
C PHE A 61 -10.20 -4.16 -14.52
N LEU A 62 -11.07 -3.39 -13.84
CA LEU A 62 -12.49 -3.29 -14.17
C LEU A 62 -12.71 -2.71 -15.57
N MET A 63 -11.93 -1.71 -15.96
CA MET A 63 -12.03 -1.08 -17.28
C MET A 63 -11.64 -2.04 -18.41
N ILE A 64 -10.56 -2.81 -18.25
CA ILE A 64 -10.21 -3.89 -19.19
C ILE A 64 -11.33 -4.93 -19.25
N HIS A 65 -11.93 -5.27 -18.10
CA HIS A 65 -12.96 -6.29 -18.05
C HIS A 65 -14.30 -5.84 -18.66
N GLN A 66 -14.58 -4.53 -18.72
CA GLN A 66 -15.74 -3.95 -19.39
C GLN A 66 -15.54 -3.67 -20.88
N GLN A 67 -14.30 -3.64 -21.37
CA GLN A 67 -13.98 -3.47 -22.80
C GLN A 67 -14.04 -4.77 -23.62
N VAL A 68 -14.23 -5.92 -22.96
CA VAL A 68 -14.40 -7.25 -23.57
C VAL A 68 -15.86 -7.67 -23.50
#